data_AF-A0A2U1YW87-F1
#
_entry.id   AF-A0A2U1YW87-F1
#
_cell.length_a   1.000
_cell.length_b   1.000
_cell.length_c   1.000
_cell.angle_alpha   90.00
_cell.angle_beta   90.00
_cell.angle_gamma   90.00
#
_symmetry.space_group_name_H-M   'P 1'
#
loop_
_entity.id
_entity.type
_entity.pdbx_description
1 polymer ?
#
loop_
_entity_poly.entity_id
_entity_poly.type
_entity_poly.pdbx_seq_one_letter_code
_entity_poly.pdbx_strand_id
1 'polypeptide(L)'
;MTSRPIRALCQFGLRRGQSGLRRVTLAAALMLGFGIGAAQANEGAKSNGCPWAQDVTLEINGKTLTLKQDVFTTTSAEPIEIESFKVVPLVDQLKLRIIGPKGREWEAALTRLVSGKRCSAFYAGKPVLVSNTVRNPDELILNR
;
A
#
# COMPACT_ATOMS: atom_id res chain seq x y z
N MET A 1 9.05 -40.96 1.94
CA MET A 1 9.96 -41.85 2.70
C MET A 1 11.39 -41.37 2.46
N THR A 2 12.18 -41.23 3.54
CA THR A 2 13.65 -41.18 3.62
C THR A 2 14.39 -40.06 2.85
N SER A 3 15.41 -39.35 3.34
CA SER A 3 16.19 -39.34 4.58
C SER A 3 17.14 -38.13 4.48
N ARG A 4 17.37 -37.40 5.58
CA ARG A 4 18.49 -36.44 5.68
C ARG A 4 19.81 -37.20 5.72
N PRO A 5 20.93 -36.50 5.42
CA PRO A 5 22.02 -36.54 6.38
C PRO A 5 22.58 -35.16 6.75
N ILE A 6 23.17 -35.17 7.93
CA ILE A 6 23.83 -34.13 8.73
C ILE A 6 25.35 -34.45 8.72
N ARG A 7 26.20 -33.42 9.00
CA ARG A 7 27.69 -33.38 9.16
C ARG A 7 28.44 -33.05 7.86
N ALA A 8 29.47 -32.20 7.87
CA ALA A 8 30.56 -32.14 8.85
C ALA A 8 31.13 -30.72 9.10
N LEU A 9 31.53 -30.51 10.36
CA LEU A 9 32.47 -29.47 10.78
C LEU A 9 33.85 -29.76 10.18
N CYS A 10 34.42 -28.82 9.43
CA CYS A 10 35.85 -28.79 9.14
C CYS A 10 36.59 -27.98 10.21
N GLN A 11 37.15 -28.71 11.17
CA GLN A 11 38.50 -28.59 11.72
C GLN A 11 39.23 -27.24 11.57
N PHE A 12 39.24 -26.44 12.63
CA PHE A 12 40.36 -25.51 12.89
C PHE A 12 41.45 -26.28 13.63
N GLY A 13 42.59 -26.46 12.96
CA GLY A 13 43.78 -27.08 13.53
C GLY A 13 44.43 -26.16 14.57
N LEU A 14 44.58 -26.66 15.79
CA LEU A 14 45.46 -26.09 16.81
C LEU A 14 46.23 -27.24 17.47
N ARG A 15 47.48 -27.45 17.03
CA ARG A 15 48.51 -28.12 17.82
C ARG A 15 49.90 -27.60 17.48
N ARG A 16 50.71 -27.50 18.55
CA ARG A 16 52.14 -27.13 18.68
C ARG A 16 52.40 -25.61 18.58
N GLY A 17 52.82 -24.89 19.61
CA GLY A 17 53.51 -25.24 20.85
C GLY A 17 54.97 -24.80 20.77
N GLN A 18 55.36 -23.77 21.53
CA GLN A 18 56.64 -23.63 22.25
C GLN A 18 56.84 -22.20 22.78
N SER A 19 56.95 -22.13 24.12
CA SER A 19 58.01 -21.48 24.90
C SER A 19 58.61 -20.14 24.44
N GLY A 20 58.43 -19.09 25.24
CA GLY A 20 59.28 -17.90 25.18
C GLY A 20 58.84 -16.75 26.09
N LEU A 21 59.55 -16.55 27.20
CA LEU A 21 59.51 -15.35 28.04
C LEU A 21 59.69 -14.07 27.20
N ARG A 22 58.88 -13.03 27.46
CA ARG A 22 59.35 -11.69 27.85
C ARG A 22 58.18 -10.73 28.11
N ARG A 23 58.23 -10.08 29.28
CA ARG A 23 57.40 -8.93 29.66
C ARG A 23 57.69 -7.75 28.73
N VAL A 24 56.64 -7.10 28.21
CA VAL A 24 56.60 -5.64 28.01
C VAL A 24 55.16 -5.19 28.27
N THR A 25 55.00 -4.41 29.34
CA THR A 25 53.87 -3.52 29.64
C THR A 25 53.73 -2.43 28.59
N LEU A 26 52.51 -2.13 28.10
CA LEU A 26 52.05 -0.75 27.87
C LEU A 26 50.60 -0.66 27.35
N ALA A 27 49.84 0.20 28.04
CA ALA A 27 48.82 1.12 27.54
C ALA A 27 47.51 0.58 26.92
N ALA A 28 46.46 0.68 27.74
CA ALA A 28 45.33 1.60 27.52
C ALA A 28 44.74 1.72 26.10
N ALA A 29 43.53 1.18 25.93
CA ALA A 29 42.40 1.85 25.25
C ALA A 29 41.11 1.01 25.41
N LEU A 30 40.61 0.94 26.64
CA LEU A 30 39.28 0.37 26.95
C LEU A 30 38.24 1.48 26.79
N MET A 31 37.93 1.86 25.54
CA MET A 31 36.78 2.70 25.18
C MET A 31 36.32 2.39 23.75
N LEU A 32 36.01 1.12 23.47
CA LEU A 32 35.11 0.79 22.36
C LEU A 32 33.74 0.54 22.98
N GLY A 33 33.09 1.66 23.33
CA GLY A 33 31.67 1.66 23.56
C GLY A 33 31.00 1.04 22.34
N PHE A 34 30.30 -0.07 22.57
CA PHE A 34 29.37 -0.67 21.62
C PHE A 34 28.24 0.33 21.36
N GLY A 35 28.53 1.33 20.53
CA GLY A 35 27.53 2.08 19.82
C GLY A 35 26.89 1.11 18.84
N ILE A 36 25.79 0.48 19.27
CA ILE A 36 24.80 -0.09 18.36
C ILE A 36 24.20 1.12 17.64
N GLY A 37 24.95 1.67 16.68
CA GLY A 37 24.38 2.56 15.68
C GLY A 37 23.37 1.72 14.95
N ALA A 38 22.09 1.95 15.23
CA ALA A 38 21.01 1.39 14.44
C ALA A 38 21.35 1.72 12.99
N ALA A 39 21.63 0.68 12.20
CA ALA A 39 21.72 0.81 10.76
C ALA A 39 20.32 1.25 10.31
N GLN A 40 20.11 2.55 10.20
CA GLN A 40 18.93 3.08 9.56
C GLN A 40 19.12 2.78 8.08
N ALA A 41 18.29 1.88 7.56
CA ALA A 41 18.12 1.72 6.13
C ALA A 41 17.74 3.09 5.57
N ASN A 42 18.72 3.79 5.01
CA ASN A 42 18.51 4.99 4.22
C ASN A 42 17.96 4.52 2.87
N GLU A 43 16.70 4.12 2.85
CA GLU A 43 15.93 4.04 1.62
C GLU A 43 15.82 5.47 1.11
N GLY A 44 16.57 5.74 0.03
CA GLY A 44 16.83 7.07 -0.48
C GLY A 44 15.59 7.96 -0.54
N ALA A 45 15.82 9.23 -0.24
CA ALA A 45 14.87 10.32 -0.33
C ALA A 45 14.02 10.25 -1.61
N LYS A 46 12.84 9.65 -1.49
CA LYS A 46 11.75 9.71 -2.45
C LYS A 46 10.64 10.46 -1.75
N SER A 47 10.27 11.60 -2.33
CA SER A 47 9.19 12.53 -1.96
C SER A 47 8.37 12.13 -0.73
N ASN A 48 8.24 13.02 0.27
CA ASN A 48 7.41 12.89 1.48
C ASN A 48 5.90 12.54 1.28
N GLY A 49 5.47 12.12 0.09
CA GLY A 49 4.12 11.67 -0.24
C GLY A 49 4.01 10.15 -0.43
N CYS A 50 2.78 9.64 -0.34
CA CYS A 50 2.47 8.24 -0.57
C CYS A 50 2.79 7.87 -2.04
N PRO A 51 3.75 6.97 -2.33
CA PRO A 51 4.18 6.67 -3.70
C PRO A 51 3.09 6.04 -4.58
N TRP A 52 1.98 5.64 -3.96
CA TRP A 52 0.84 5.00 -4.61
C TRP A 52 -0.34 5.95 -4.79
N ALA A 53 -0.24 7.20 -4.31
CA ALA A 53 -1.26 8.22 -4.50
C ALA A 53 -1.21 8.72 -5.94
N GLN A 54 -1.98 8.06 -6.81
CA GLN A 54 -2.15 8.43 -8.21
C GLN A 54 -3.62 8.72 -8.48
N ASP A 55 -3.93 9.65 -9.38
CA ASP A 55 -5.32 9.89 -9.76
C ASP A 55 -5.93 8.62 -10.38
N VAL A 56 -7.20 8.36 -10.06
CA VAL A 56 -7.94 7.21 -10.55
C VAL A 56 -8.61 7.58 -11.86
N THR A 57 -8.23 6.91 -12.93
CA THR A 57 -8.85 7.07 -14.25
C THR A 57 -9.83 5.94 -14.54
N LEU A 58 -11.04 6.28 -14.98
CA LEU A 58 -12.11 5.35 -15.26
C LEU A 58 -12.61 5.56 -16.68
N GLU A 59 -12.70 4.48 -17.45
CA GLU A 59 -13.30 4.52 -18.78
C GLU A 59 -14.73 4.00 -18.73
N ILE A 60 -15.69 4.88 -19.01
CA ILE A 60 -17.13 4.59 -18.96
C ILE A 60 -17.76 5.04 -20.27
N ASN A 61 -18.30 4.09 -21.02
CA ASN A 61 -19.02 4.36 -22.27
C ASN A 61 -18.19 5.22 -23.27
N GLY A 62 -16.88 4.98 -23.36
CA GLY A 62 -15.96 5.72 -24.24
C GLY A 62 -15.52 7.09 -23.70
N LYS A 63 -15.90 7.47 -22.48
CA LYS A 63 -15.43 8.66 -21.79
C LYS A 63 -14.45 8.30 -20.68
N THR A 64 -13.44 9.13 -20.47
CA THR A 64 -12.48 8.98 -19.37
C THR A 64 -12.82 9.95 -18.26
N LEU A 65 -13.09 9.44 -17.06
CA LEU A 65 -13.28 10.23 -15.84
C LEU A 65 -12.02 10.12 -14.99
N THR A 66 -11.54 11.25 -14.47
CA THR A 66 -10.37 11.29 -13.59
C THR A 66 -10.77 11.78 -12.21
N LEU A 67 -10.51 10.96 -11.19
CA LEU A 67 -10.80 11.24 -9.78
C LEU A 67 -9.49 11.42 -9.02
N LYS A 68 -9.38 12.52 -8.30
CA LYS A 68 -8.24 12.76 -7.41
C LYS A 68 -8.32 11.90 -6.15
N GLN A 69 -7.17 11.63 -5.53
CA GLN A 69 -7.10 10.77 -4.33
C GLN A 69 -7.80 11.34 -3.10
N ASP A 70 -7.87 12.67 -2.98
CA ASP A 70 -8.55 13.39 -1.90
C ASP A 70 -10.05 13.02 -1.81
N VAL A 71 -10.68 12.74 -2.95
CA VAL A 71 -12.08 12.29 -3.05
C VAL A 71 -12.37 11.04 -2.21
N PHE A 72 -11.39 10.17 -2.02
CA PHE A 72 -11.55 8.92 -1.26
C PHE A 72 -11.14 9.04 0.21
N THR A 73 -10.62 10.21 0.63
CA THR A 73 -10.20 10.44 2.02
C THR A 73 -11.33 10.99 2.89
N THR A 74 -12.34 11.59 2.26
CA THR A 74 -13.53 12.10 2.95
C THR A 74 -14.45 10.93 3.26
N THR A 75 -14.76 10.72 4.54
CA THR A 75 -15.73 9.69 4.99
C THR A 75 -17.17 9.99 4.54
N SER A 76 -17.41 11.18 3.99
CA SER A 76 -18.70 11.60 3.47
C SER A 76 -18.93 10.99 2.08
N ALA A 77 -20.04 10.27 1.91
CA ALA A 77 -20.49 9.72 0.63
C ALA A 77 -21.11 10.80 -0.28
N GLU A 78 -20.52 12.00 -0.29
CA GLU A 78 -20.99 13.11 -1.10
C GLU A 78 -20.78 12.79 -2.59
N PRO A 79 -21.81 12.94 -3.42
CA PRO A 79 -21.68 12.75 -4.86
C PRO A 79 -20.76 13.82 -5.45
N ILE A 80 -19.71 13.39 -6.15
CA ILE A 80 -18.87 14.25 -6.97
C ILE A 80 -19.47 14.31 -8.37
N GLU A 81 -19.78 15.51 -8.84
CA GLU A 81 -20.28 15.71 -10.20
C GLU A 81 -19.11 15.96 -11.14
N ILE A 82 -18.94 15.09 -12.13
CA ILE A 82 -17.92 15.21 -13.18
C ILE A 82 -18.62 15.12 -14.52
N GLU A 83 -18.60 16.23 -15.25
CA GLU A 83 -19.36 16.42 -16.50
C GLU A 83 -20.86 16.15 -16.31
N SER A 84 -21.31 14.96 -16.70
CA SER A 84 -22.71 14.50 -16.69
C SER A 84 -22.88 13.23 -15.84
N PHE A 85 -21.83 12.84 -15.12
CA PHE A 85 -21.81 11.70 -14.23
C PHE A 85 -21.76 12.17 -12.78
N LYS A 86 -22.49 11.48 -11.91
CA LYS A 86 -22.37 11.60 -10.46
C LYS A 86 -21.61 10.39 -9.93
N VAL A 87 -20.48 10.63 -9.29
CA VAL A 87 -19.62 9.59 -8.74
C VAL A 87 -19.75 9.61 -7.23
N VAL A 88 -20.10 8.46 -6.65
CA VAL A 88 -20.30 8.30 -5.21
C VAL A 88 -19.27 7.28 -4.70
N PRO A 89 -18.21 7.73 -4.03
CA PRO A 89 -17.22 6.85 -3.41
C PRO A 89 -17.80 6.27 -2.11
N LEU A 90 -18.09 4.97 -2.12
CA LEU A 90 -18.51 4.21 -0.95
C LEU A 90 -17.27 3.54 -0.34
N VAL A 91 -16.44 4.34 0.33
CA VAL A 91 -15.12 3.92 0.82
C VAL A 91 -15.22 2.75 1.81
N ASP A 92 -16.21 2.75 2.70
CA ASP A 92 -16.44 1.67 3.67
C ASP A 92 -16.83 0.34 3.00
N GLN A 93 -17.48 0.41 1.84
CA GLN A 93 -17.85 -0.76 1.04
C GLN A 93 -16.79 -1.10 -0.02
N LEU A 94 -15.69 -0.34 -0.06
CA LEU A 94 -14.66 -0.44 -1.09
C LEU A 94 -15.27 -0.49 -2.50
N LYS A 95 -16.18 0.45 -2.77
CA LYS A 95 -16.96 0.47 -4.01
C LYS A 95 -17.14 1.89 -4.50
N LEU A 96 -17.17 2.05 -5.81
CA LEU A 96 -17.47 3.30 -6.47
C LEU A 96 -18.76 3.14 -7.25
N ARG A 97 -19.79 3.92 -6.92
CA ARG A 97 -21.04 3.95 -7.67
C ARG A 97 -21.02 5.14 -8.60
N ILE A 98 -21.22 4.92 -9.90
CA ILE A 98 -21.21 5.96 -10.92
C ILE A 98 -22.59 6.00 -11.58
N ILE A 99 -23.24 7.16 -11.53
CA ILE A 99 -24.57 7.40 -12.08
C ILE A 99 -24.40 8.31 -13.30
N GLY A 100 -24.80 7.84 -14.49
CA GLY A 100 -24.67 8.63 -15.72
C GLY A 100 -25.93 9.42 -16.10
N PRO A 101 -25.88 10.14 -17.23
CA PRO A 101 -26.90 11.13 -17.66
C PRO A 101 -28.29 10.57 -18.01
N LYS A 102 -28.54 9.28 -17.79
CA LYS A 102 -29.83 8.62 -18.04
C LYS A 102 -30.19 7.66 -16.90
N GLY A 103 -29.68 7.90 -15.68
CA GLY A 103 -29.88 7.00 -14.54
C GLY A 103 -29.22 5.61 -14.67
N ARG A 104 -28.41 5.39 -15.71
CA ARG A 104 -27.60 4.17 -15.84
C ARG A 104 -26.56 4.17 -14.71
N GLU A 105 -26.43 3.03 -14.04
CA GLU A 105 -25.52 2.88 -12.91
C GLU A 105 -24.42 1.89 -13.25
N TRP A 106 -23.18 2.33 -13.03
CA TRP A 106 -21.99 1.50 -13.07
C TRP A 106 -21.40 1.40 -11.67
N GLU A 107 -20.72 0.29 -11.43
CA GLU A 107 -20.01 0.04 -10.19
C GLU A 107 -18.59 -0.40 -10.50
N ALA A 108 -17.62 0.19 -9.79
CA ALA A 108 -16.24 -0.26 -9.81
C ALA A 108 -15.83 -0.68 -8.40
N ALA A 109 -15.08 -1.77 -8.29
CA ALA A 109 -14.48 -2.17 -7.03
C ALA A 109 -13.33 -1.21 -6.68
N LEU A 110 -13.27 -0.74 -5.43
CA LEU A 110 -12.13 -0.01 -4.91
C LEU A 110 -11.19 -0.97 -4.18
N THR A 111 -9.90 -0.70 -4.29
CA THR A 111 -8.86 -1.39 -3.53
C THR A 111 -8.09 -0.35 -2.75
N ARG A 112 -8.08 -0.48 -1.43
CA ARG A 112 -7.28 0.38 -0.56
C ARG A 112 -5.88 -0.20 -0.41
N LEU A 113 -4.89 0.56 -0.85
CA LEU A 113 -3.47 0.26 -0.63
C LEU A 113 -3.00 1.03 0.59
N VAL A 114 -2.44 0.32 1.58
CA VAL A 114 -1.94 0.92 2.82
C VAL A 114 -0.48 0.54 3.03
N SER A 115 0.38 1.55 3.21
CA SER A 115 1.79 1.38 3.56
C SER A 115 2.11 2.16 4.83
N GLY A 116 2.52 1.45 5.88
CA GLY A 116 2.82 2.07 7.16
C GLY A 116 1.63 2.87 7.72
N LYS A 117 1.93 3.92 8.51
CA LYS A 117 0.90 4.71 9.21
C LYS A 117 0.35 5.90 8.44
N ARG A 118 1.05 6.39 7.40
CA ARG A 118 0.75 7.69 6.76
C ARG A 118 0.46 7.62 5.26
N CYS A 119 0.56 6.45 4.65
CA CYS A 119 0.31 6.28 3.22
C CYS A 119 -0.89 5.36 3.02
N SER A 120 -2.00 5.94 2.57
CA SER A 120 -3.13 5.20 2.03
C SER A 120 -3.51 5.79 0.69
N ALA A 121 -3.74 4.94 -0.30
CA ALA A 121 -4.23 5.30 -1.62
C ALA A 121 -5.34 4.34 -2.05
N PHE A 122 -6.16 4.77 -3.00
CA PHE A 122 -7.21 3.96 -3.56
C PHE A 122 -6.98 3.72 -5.04
N TYR A 123 -7.22 2.49 -5.47
CA TYR A 123 -7.30 2.11 -6.86
C TYR A 123 -8.74 1.73 -7.18
N ALA A 124 -9.23 2.04 -8.38
CA ALA A 124 -10.51 1.55 -8.85
C ALA A 124 -10.32 0.54 -9.99
N GLY A 125 -11.01 -0.58 -9.89
CA GLY A 125 -11.09 -1.56 -10.96
C GLY A 125 -11.96 -1.08 -12.12
N LYS A 126 -12.12 -1.96 -13.12
CA LYS A 126 -12.95 -1.69 -14.29
C LYS A 126 -14.42 -1.48 -13.89
N PRO A 127 -15.06 -0.38 -14.30
CA PRO A 127 -16.50 -0.18 -14.09
C PRO A 127 -17.32 -1.25 -14.82
N VAL A 128 -18.29 -1.82 -14.10
CA VAL A 128 -19.26 -2.80 -14.60
C VAL A 128 -20.64 -2.15 -14.59
N LEU A 129 -21.42 -2.32 -15.65
CA LEU A 129 -22.80 -1.85 -15.67
C LEU A 129 -23.65 -2.73 -14.75
N VAL A 130 -24.28 -2.13 -13.74
CA VAL A 130 -25.06 -2.86 -12.72
C VAL A 130 -26.55 -2.58 -12.85
N SER A 131 -26.92 -1.37 -13.31
CA SER A 131 -28.30 -1.06 -13.63
C SER A 131 -28.41 -0.36 -14.98
N ASN A 132 -29.26 -0.92 -15.85
CA ASN A 132 -29.65 -0.32 -17.11
C ASN A 132 -31.08 0.26 -17.06
N THR A 133 -31.75 0.16 -15.90
CA THR A 133 -33.02 0.86 -15.72
C THR A 133 -32.72 2.35 -15.61
N VAL A 134 -33.34 3.13 -16.50
CA VAL A 134 -33.40 4.59 -16.42
C VAL A 134 -34.25 4.91 -15.19
N ARG A 135 -33.64 4.86 -14.01
CA ARG A 135 -34.34 5.09 -12.75
C ARG A 135 -34.42 6.60 -12.53
N ASN A 136 -35.65 7.11 -12.44
CA ASN A 136 -35.86 8.50 -12.08
C ASN A 136 -35.36 8.69 -10.64
N PRO A 137 -34.38 9.58 -10.37
CA PRO A 137 -33.84 9.78 -9.03
C PRO A 137 -34.89 10.22 -8.01
N ASP A 138 -36.06 10.69 -8.45
CA ASP A 138 -37.18 11.12 -7.61
C ASP A 138 -38.26 10.05 -7.38
N GLU A 139 -38.08 8.83 -7.88
CA GLU A 139 -39.02 7.73 -7.57
C GLU A 139 -38.82 7.24 -6.13
N LEU A 140 -39.67 7.77 -5.24
CA LEU A 140 -39.91 7.26 -3.90
C LEU A 140 -40.11 5.74 -3.97
N ILE A 141 -39.22 4.98 -3.32
CA ILE A 141 -39.42 3.57 -3.04
C ILE A 141 -40.59 3.47 -2.06
N LEU A 142 -41.81 3.32 -2.57
CA LEU A 142 -42.96 2.90 -1.78
C LEU A 142 -42.73 1.44 -1.38
N ASN A 143 -42.14 1.25 -0.20
CA ASN A 143 -42.14 -0.04 0.48
C ASN A 143 -43.59 -0.48 0.68
N ARG A 144 -43.96 -1.60 0.06
CA ARG A 144 -45.24 -2.29 0.29
C ARG A 144 -45.08 -3.35 1.36
#